data_AF-A0A7C1AK45-F1
#
_entry.id   AF-A0A7C1AK45-F1
#
_cell.length_a   1.000
_cell.length_b   1.000
_cell.length_c   1.000
_cell.angle_alpha   90.00
_cell.angle_beta   90.00
_cell.angle_gamma   90.00
#
_symmetry.space_group_name_H-M   'P 1'
#
loop_
_entity.id
_entity.type
_entity.pdbx_description
1 polymer ?
#
loop_
_entity_poly.entity_id
_entity_poly.type
_entity_poly.pdbx_seq_one_letter_code
_entity_poly.pdbx_strand_id
1 'polypeptide(L)' 'MRHFDLTPLYRSTVGFDRLASLFDSIGTLDNDAPAYPPYNIERVGENEYRITMAVAGFAESELNVEAKE' A
#
# COMPACT_ATOMS: atom_id res chain seq x y z
N MET A 1 9.51 6.73 10.95
CA MET A 1 8.46 7.33 10.11
C MET A 1 7.80 8.45 10.90
N ARG A 2 7.84 9.70 10.43
CA ARG A 2 7.20 10.83 11.11
C ARG A 2 5.74 10.90 10.67
N HIS A 3 4.82 10.67 11.58
CA HIS A 3 3.38 10.79 11.35
C HIS A 3 3.04 12.26 11.08
N PHE A 4 2.43 12.55 9.93
CA PHE A 4 1.94 13.88 9.63
C PHE A 4 0.58 14.04 10.30
N ASP A 5 0.55 14.86 11.36
CA ASP A 5 -0.68 15.19 12.06
C ASP A 5 -1.43 16.31 11.31
N LEU A 6 -2.47 15.90 10.58
CA LEU A 6 -3.34 16.78 9.80
C LEU A 6 -4.63 17.14 10.56
N THR A 7 -4.68 16.90 11.88
CA THR A 7 -5.81 17.27 12.77
C THR A 7 -6.33 18.72 12.56
N PRO A 8 -5.52 19.73 12.22
CA PRO A 8 -6.02 21.09 12.02
C PRO A 8 -6.93 21.29 10.80
N LEU A 9 -6.87 20.41 9.79
CA LEU A 9 -7.67 20.54 8.56
C LEU A 9 -9.13 20.08 8.76
N TYR A 10 -9.42 19.29 9.80
CA TYR A 10 -10.75 18.73 10.07
C TYR A 10 -11.75 19.73 10.67
N ARG A 11 -11.34 20.96 11.02
CA ARG A 11 -12.18 21.88 11.78
C ARG A 11 -13.05 22.83 10.95
N SER A 12 -13.11 22.70 9.62
CA SER A 12 -13.75 23.72 8.78
C SER A 12 -14.79 23.26 7.75
N THR A 13 -15.18 21.99 7.68
CA THR A 13 -16.16 21.58 6.65
C THR A 13 -17.18 20.56 7.15
N VAL A 14 -18.27 21.06 7.72
CA VAL A 14 -19.48 20.25 8.00
C VAL A 14 -19.99 19.70 6.68
N GLY A 15 -19.95 18.37 6.51
CA GLY A 15 -20.36 17.67 5.28
C GLY A 15 -19.29 16.79 4.63
N PHE A 16 -18.02 16.93 5.02
CA PHE A 16 -16.94 16.03 4.55
C PHE A 16 -16.76 14.79 5.44
N ASP A 17 -17.44 14.71 6.59
CA ASP A 17 -17.38 13.52 7.46
C ASP A 17 -17.78 12.24 6.72
N ARG A 18 -18.74 12.32 5.78
CA ARG A 18 -19.15 11.19 4.95
C ARG A 18 -18.16 10.87 3.82
N LEU A 19 -17.44 11.87 3.32
CA LEU A 19 -16.39 11.64 2.32
C LEU A 19 -15.16 11.03 2.97
N ALA A 20 -14.78 11.49 4.17
CA ALA A 20 -13.72 10.88 4.96
C ALA A 20 -14.04 9.42 5.29
N SER A 21 -15.27 9.12 5.74
CA SER A 21 -15.67 7.74 5.99
C SER A 21 -15.68 6.88 4.72
N LEU A 22 -16.06 7.43 3.57
CA LEU A 22 -16.00 6.72 2.28
C LEU A 22 -14.56 6.51 1.81
N PHE A 23 -13.65 7.47 1.98
CA PHE A 23 -12.23 7.30 1.68
C PHE A 23 -11.56 6.27 2.59
N ASP A 24 -11.87 6.28 3.88
CA ASP A 24 -11.39 5.29 4.85
C ASP A 24 -11.96 3.90 4.54
N SER A 25 -13.20 3.85 4.04
CA SER A 25 -13.82 2.62 3.52
C SER A 25 -13.16 2.15 2.21
N ILE A 26 -12.83 3.05 1.27
CA ILE A 26 -12.16 2.68 0.01
C ILE A 26 -10.75 2.12 0.28
N GLY A 27 -10.03 2.64 1.28
CA GLY A 27 -8.73 2.10 1.69
C GLY A 27 -8.79 0.73 2.38
N THR A 28 -9.98 0.30 2.80
CA THR A 28 -10.21 -0.98 3.50
C THR A 28 -10.98 -2.01 2.68
N LEU A 29 -11.45 -1.66 1.48
CA LEU A 29 -12.29 -2.52 0.62
C LEU A 29 -11.51 -3.50 -0.27
N ASP A 30 -10.18 -3.45 -0.30
CA ASP A 30 -9.34 -4.44 -0.98
C ASP A 30 -8.97 -5.60 -0.03
N ASN A 31 -9.96 -6.45 0.24
CA ASN A 31 -9.86 -7.88 0.61
C ASN A 31 -8.67 -8.36 1.49
N ASP A 32 -8.96 -8.49 2.79
CA ASP A 32 -8.84 -9.69 3.64
C ASP A 32 -7.48 -10.29 4.06
N ALA A 33 -6.34 -9.79 3.60
CA ALA A 33 -5.06 -9.87 4.32
C ALA A 33 -4.04 -8.99 3.58
N PRO A 34 -3.21 -8.19 4.26
CA PRO A 34 -2.06 -7.60 3.59
C PRO A 34 -1.25 -8.75 2.97
N ALA A 35 -1.10 -8.73 1.65
CA ALA A 35 -0.40 -9.79 0.93
C ALA A 35 0.98 -10.01 1.59
N TYR A 36 1.27 -11.26 1.96
CA TYR A 36 2.54 -11.62 2.60
C TYR A 36 3.42 -12.40 1.61
N PRO A 37 4.71 -12.05 1.49
CA PRO A 37 5.38 -10.93 2.16
C PRO A 37 4.89 -9.57 1.64
N PRO A 38 4.97 -8.48 2.43
CA PRO A 38 4.55 -7.17 1.97
C PRO A 38 5.31 -6.77 0.69
N TYR A 39 4.57 -6.37 -0.34
CA TYR A 39 5.15 -5.94 -1.60
C TYR A 39 4.43 -4.70 -2.17
N ASN A 40 5.12 -4.03 -3.08
CA ASN A 40 4.61 -2.93 -3.88
C ASN A 40 4.85 -3.25 -5.36
N ILE A 41 3.90 -2.88 -6.23
CA ILE A 41 4.04 -3.00 -7.69
C ILE A 41 3.90 -1.61 -8.29
N GLU A 42 4.91 -1.18 -9.03
CA GLU A 42 5.00 0.15 -9.62
C GLU A 42 5.18 0.03 -11.13
N ARG A 43 4.38 0.75 -11.92
CA ARG A 43 4.62 0.90 -13.36
C ARG A 43 5.58 2.06 -13.56
N VAL A 44 6.76 1.77 -14.12
CA VAL A 44 7.82 2.77 -14.34
C VAL A 44 7.94 3.18 -15.81
N GLY A 45 7.24 2.49 -16.71
CA GLY A 45 7.20 2.78 -18.14
C GLY A 45 5.99 2.14 -18.82
N GLU A 46 5.89 2.26 -20.15
CA GLU A 46 4.75 1.73 -20.90
C GLU A 46 4.59 0.22 -20.73
N ASN A 47 5.69 -0.53 -20.76
CA ASN A 47 5.73 -1.99 -20.58
C ASN A 47 6.74 -2.40 -19.50
N GLU A 48 6.99 -1.53 -18.52
CA GLU A 48 7.99 -1.76 -17.47
C GLU A 48 7.34 -1.66 -16.09
N TYR A 49 7.53 -2.73 -15.31
CA TYR A 49 7.00 -2.87 -13.97
C TYR A 49 8.12 -3.20 -12.99
N ARG A 50 8.05 -2.62 -11.80
CA ARG A 50 8.95 -2.89 -10.69
C ARG A 50 8.16 -3.49 -9.54
N ILE A 51 8.59 -4.65 -9.08
CA ILE A 51 8.06 -5.32 -7.89
C ILE A 51 9.09 -5.16 -6.78
N THR A 52 8.68 -4.59 -5.65
CA THR A 52 9.51 -4.44 -4.45
C THR A 52 8.88 -5.25 -3.32
N MET A 53 9.65 -6.11 -2.66
CA MET A 53 9.14 -6.98 -1.60
C MET A 53 10.03 -6.94 -0.37
N ALA A 54 9.42 -6.92 0.82
CA ALA A 54 10.13 -7.01 2.10
C ALA A 54 10.26 -8.47 2.52
N VAL A 55 11.50 -8.98 2.55
CA VAL A 55 11.84 -10.39 2.86
C VAL A 55 12.76 -10.49 4.08
N ALA A 56 12.36 -9.88 5.20
CA ALA A 56 13.15 -9.91 6.43
C ALA A 56 13.28 -11.35 6.96
N GLY A 57 14.48 -11.71 7.44
CA GLY A 57 14.75 -13.02 8.02
C GLY A 57 15.27 -14.07 7.02
N PHE A 58 15.38 -13.73 5.74
CA PHE A 58 15.97 -14.58 4.71
C PHE A 58 17.33 -14.02 4.25
N ALA A 59 18.28 -14.90 4.03
CA ALA A 59 19.49 -14.59 3.28
C ALA A 59 19.22 -14.64 1.76
N GLU A 60 20.04 -13.95 0.98
CA GLU A 60 19.90 -13.93 -0.48
C GLU A 60 19.90 -15.34 -1.10
N SER A 61 20.72 -16.26 -0.55
CA SER A 61 20.79 -17.66 -0.99
C SER A 61 19.53 -18.48 -0.71
N GLU A 62 18.61 -17.98 0.11
CA GLU A 62 17.35 -18.63 0.46
C GLU A 62 16.18 -18.14 -0.41
N LEU A 63 16.42 -17.15 -1.28
CA LEU A 63 15.43 -16.55 -2.16
C LEU A 63 15.58 -17.09 -3.58
N ASN A 64 14.46 -17.50 -4.18
CA ASN A 64 14.39 -17.89 -5.59
C ASN A 64 13.23 -17.17 -6.26
N VAL A 65 13.44 -16.70 -7.49
CA VAL A 65 12.44 -15.99 -8.28
C VAL A 65 12.19 -16.77 -9.56
N GLU A 66 10.94 -17.20 -9.76
CA GLU A 66 10.53 -17.96 -10.94
C GLU A 66 9.41 -17.24 -11.69
N ALA A 67 9.50 -17.22 -13.02
CA ALA A 67 8.43 -16.78 -13.91
C ALA A 67 7.92 -18.00 -14.69
N LYS A 68 6.60 -18.17 -14.75
CA LYS A 68 5.93 -19.22 -15.53
C LYS A 68 5.14 -18.57 -16.66
N GLU A 69 5.14 -19.24 -17.81
CA GLU A 69 4.33 -18.87 -18.99
C GLU A 69 2.84 -19.19 -18.78
#